data_AF-A0A1Q5TGL2-F1
#
_entry.id   AF-A0A1Q5TGL2-F1
#
_cell.length_a   1.000
_cell.length_b   1.000
_cell.length_c   1.000
_cell.angle_alpha   90.00
_cell.angle_beta   90.00
_cell.angle_gamma   90.00
#
_symmetry.space_group_name_H-M   'P 1'
#
loop_
_entity.id
_entity.type
_entity.pdbx_description
1 polymer ?
#
loop_
_entity_poly.entity_id
_entity_poly.type
_entity_poly.pdbx_seq_one_letter_code
_entity_poly.pdbx_strand_id
1 'polypeptide(L)' 'MSTPVAAIQLRHTSEAQEESIYHSASIANKYATKLMDEMAPLISQMEINHPKEAARFRSLISELVSMTDITK' A
#
# COMPACT_ATOMS: atom_id res chain seq x y z
N MET A 1 -40.50 -16.89 -12.64
CA MET A 1 -39.44 -15.97 -13.09
C MET A 1 -38.92 -15.25 -11.86
N SER A 2 -37.99 -15.84 -11.13
CA SER A 2 -37.55 -15.35 -9.81
C SER A 2 -36.03 -15.19 -9.80
N THR A 3 -35.54 -14.07 -10.33
CA THR A 3 -34.17 -13.59 -10.04
C THR A 3 -34.11 -12.08 -10.23
N PRO A 4 -34.29 -11.31 -9.14
CA PRO A 4 -33.52 -10.07 -9.03
C PRO A 4 -32.74 -9.97 -7.71
N VAL A 5 -33.27 -10.50 -6.60
CA VAL A 5 -32.72 -10.22 -5.27
C VAL A 5 -31.33 -10.81 -5.06
N ALA A 6 -31.11 -12.07 -5.44
CA ALA A 6 -29.82 -12.74 -5.24
C ALA A 6 -28.67 -12.12 -6.06
N ALA A 7 -28.96 -11.67 -7.29
CA ALA A 7 -27.96 -11.03 -8.16
C ALA A 7 -27.60 -9.61 -7.69
N ILE A 8 -28.58 -8.87 -7.15
CA ILE A 8 -28.37 -7.54 -6.57
C ILE A 8 -27.57 -7.64 -5.27
N GLN A 9 -27.86 -8.65 -4.44
CA GLN A 9 -27.15 -8.87 -3.17
C GLN A 9 -25.67 -9.19 -3.39
N LEU A 10 -25.36 -10.05 -4.38
CA LEU A 10 -23.99 -10.39 -4.76
C LEU A 10 -23.19 -9.19 -5.27
N ARG A 11 -23.82 -8.30 -6.06
CA ARG A 11 -23.18 -7.06 -6.54
C ARG A 11 -22.91 -6.09 -5.39
N HIS A 12 -23.89 -5.89 -4.51
CA HIS A 12 -23.72 -5.03 -3.34
C HIS A 12 -22.62 -5.53 -2.39
N THR A 13 -22.51 -6.84 -2.18
CA THR A 13 -21.40 -7.40 -1.37
C THR A 13 -20.05 -7.25 -2.06
N SER A 14 -20.00 -7.35 -3.40
CA SER A 14 -18.77 -7.17 -4.18
C SER A 14 -18.27 -5.72 -4.13
N GLU A 15 -19.16 -4.75 -4.31
CA GLU A 15 -18.82 -3.32 -4.25
C GLU A 15 -18.35 -2.91 -2.85
N ALA A 16 -19.04 -3.35 -1.80
CA ALA A 16 -18.63 -3.08 -0.42
C ALA A 16 -17.27 -3.73 -0.07
N GLN A 17 -17.00 -4.93 -0.61
CA GLN A 17 -15.72 -5.61 -0.41
C GLN A 17 -14.59 -4.92 -1.19
N GLU A 18 -14.87 -4.46 -2.40
CA GLU A 18 -13.95 -3.70 -3.23
C GLU A 18 -13.58 -2.35 -2.59
N GLU A 19 -14.57 -1.60 -2.07
CA GLU A 19 -14.31 -0.37 -1.31
C GLU A 19 -13.46 -0.61 -0.05
N SER A 20 -13.68 -1.72 0.64
CA SER A 20 -12.88 -2.12 1.82
C SER A 20 -11.41 -2.41 1.45
N ILE A 21 -11.16 -3.05 0.30
CA ILE A 21 -9.81 -3.31 -0.21
C ILE A 21 -9.10 -2.00 -0.54
N TYR A 22 -9.75 -1.10 -1.29
CA TYR A 22 -9.17 0.21 -1.61
C TYR A 22 -8.92 1.05 -0.35
N HIS A 23 -9.83 1.01 0.63
CA HIS A 23 -9.63 1.70 1.89
C HIS A 23 -8.41 1.17 2.66
N SER A 24 -8.28 -0.16 2.75
CA SER A 24 -7.14 -0.82 3.42
C SER A 24 -5.82 -0.52 2.71
N ALA A 25 -5.81 -0.55 1.38
CA ALA A 25 -4.65 -0.21 0.57
C ALA A 25 -4.25 1.26 0.74
N SER A 26 -5.23 2.18 0.76
CA SER A 26 -4.98 3.61 1.02
C SER A 26 -4.36 3.85 2.41
N ILE A 27 -4.82 3.14 3.44
CA ILE A 27 -4.22 3.21 4.78
C ILE A 27 -2.78 2.66 4.74
N ALA A 28 -2.56 1.52 4.11
CA ALA A 28 -1.24 0.91 3.99
C ALA A 28 -0.26 1.84 3.26
N ASN A 29 -0.69 2.49 2.18
CA ASN A 29 0.12 3.44 1.42
C ASN A 29 0.50 4.68 2.25
N LYS A 30 -0.43 5.22 3.03
CA LYS A 30 -0.14 6.32 3.96
C LYS A 30 0.91 5.93 4.99
N TYR A 31 0.78 4.73 5.56
CA TYR A 31 1.77 4.22 6.51
C TYR A 31 3.14 3.97 5.85
N ALA A 32 3.18 3.39 4.65
CA ALA A 32 4.40 3.14 3.91
C ALA A 32 5.15 4.46 3.58
N THR A 33 4.41 5.48 3.12
CA THR A 33 4.97 6.80 2.84
C THR A 33 5.52 7.46 4.10
N LYS A 34 4.77 7.39 5.22
CA LYS A 34 5.25 7.92 6.50
C LYS A 34 6.51 7.21 6.99
N LEU A 35 6.57 5.88 6.86
CA LEU A 35 7.74 5.10 7.20
C LEU A 35 8.95 5.48 6.33
N MET A 36 8.72 5.74 5.04
CA MET A 36 9.78 6.23 4.14
C MET A 36 10.35 7.55 4.61
N ASP A 37 9.50 8.51 4.98
CA ASP A 37 9.92 9.82 5.47
C ASP A 37 10.71 9.70 6.79
N GLU A 38 10.27 8.84 7.71
CA GLU A 38 10.95 8.58 8.98
C GLU A 38 12.31 7.87 8.79
N MET A 39 12.42 6.97 7.81
CA MET A 39 13.65 6.21 7.55
C MET A 39 14.66 6.94 6.67
N ALA A 40 14.22 7.88 5.83
CA ALA A 40 15.08 8.66 4.94
C ALA A 40 16.31 9.29 5.62
N PRO A 41 16.21 9.96 6.79
CA PRO A 41 17.39 10.52 7.46
C PRO A 41 18.35 9.43 7.97
N LEU A 42 17.84 8.30 8.45
CA LEU A 42 18.67 7.18 8.93
C LEU A 42 19.45 6.56 7.77
N ILE A 43 18.79 6.34 6.64
CA ILE A 43 19.42 5.83 5.42
C ILE A 43 20.49 6.81 4.92
N SER A 44 20.20 8.11 4.95
CA SER A 44 21.17 9.14 4.53
C SER A 44 22.43 9.12 5.40
N GLN A 45 22.31 8.86 6.71
CA GLN A 45 23.47 8.67 7.58
C GLN A 45 24.24 7.39 7.24
N MET A 46 23.53 6.32 6.87
CA MET A 46 24.14 5.06 6.46
C MET A 46 24.94 5.18 5.15
N GLU A 47 24.62 6.11 4.26
CA GLU A 47 25.32 6.25 2.97
C GLU A 47 26.82 6.51 3.09
N ILE A 48 27.26 7.07 4.22
CA ILE A 48 28.67 7.39 4.48
C ILE A 48 29.47 6.11 4.79
N ASN A 49 28.93 5.25 5.67
CA ASN A 49 29.64 4.10 6.21
C ASN A 49 29.23 2.76 5.57
N HIS A 50 28.00 2.69 5.06
CA HIS A 50 27.32 1.48 4.59
C HIS A 50 26.48 1.78 3.32
N PRO A 51 27.10 2.24 2.21
CA PRO A 51 26.37 2.68 1.02
C PRO A 51 25.56 1.58 0.33
N LYS A 52 26.02 0.32 0.39
CA LYS A 52 25.29 -0.81 -0.21
C LYS A 52 24.02 -1.13 0.56
N GLU A 53 24.10 -1.14 1.88
CA GLU A 53 22.96 -1.36 2.78
C GLU A 53 21.96 -0.20 2.67
N ALA A 54 22.46 1.05 2.61
CA ALA A 54 21.62 2.22 2.39
C ALA A 54 20.82 2.12 1.08
N ALA A 55 21.49 1.78 -0.03
CA ALA A 55 20.83 1.57 -1.31
C ALA A 55 19.78 0.44 -1.25
N ARG A 56 20.10 -0.68 -0.59
CA ARG A 56 19.15 -1.79 -0.38
C ARG A 56 17.92 -1.33 0.40
N PHE A 57 18.08 -0.57 1.47
CA PHE A 57 16.96 -0.06 2.24
C PHE A 57 16.10 0.95 1.46
N ARG A 58 16.73 1.85 0.67
CA ARG A 58 15.98 2.73 -0.24
C ARG A 58 15.09 1.94 -1.20
N SER A 59 15.63 0.88 -1.81
CA SER A 59 14.87 0.04 -2.74
C SER A 59 13.71 -0.67 -2.06
N LEU A 60 13.94 -1.31 -0.90
CA LEU A 60 12.89 -2.03 -0.18
C LEU A 60 11.73 -1.14 0.25
N ILE A 61 12.02 0.09 0.69
CA ILE A 61 10.99 1.05 1.09
C ILE A 61 10.20 1.55 -0.13
N SER A 62 10.89 1.80 -1.24
CA SER A 62 10.24 2.20 -2.50
C SER A 62 9.31 1.10 -3.04
N GLU A 63 9.74 -0.16 -2.91
CA GLU A 63 8.93 -1.33 -3.26
C GLU A 63 7.68 -1.43 -2.36
N LEU A 64 7.82 -1.22 -1.04
CA LEU A 64 6.69 -1.20 -0.11
C LEU A 64 5.65 -0.13 -0.46
N VAL A 65 6.09 1.09 -0.80
CA VAL A 65 5.18 2.16 -1.24
C VAL A 65 4.47 1.75 -2.54
N SER A 66 5.20 1.19 -3.50
CA SER A 66 4.66 0.76 -4.79
C SER A 66 3.63 -0.38 -4.64
N MET A 67 3.88 -1.34 -3.74
CA MET A 67 2.95 -2.45 -3.47
C MET A 67 1.64 -2.00 -2.82
N THR A 68 1.66 -0.85 -2.14
CA THR A 68 0.49 -0.31 -1.44
C THR A 68 -0.24 0.77 -2.23
N ASP A 69 0.38 1.28 -3.30
CA ASP A 69 -0.25 2.22 -4.23
C ASP A 69 -1.27 1.51 -5.12
N ILE A 70 -2.49 1.36 -4.60
CA ILE A 70 -3.63 0.84 -5.35
C ILE A 70 -4.52 2.02 -5.73
N THR A 71 -4.64 2.25 -7.05
CA THR A 71 -5.56 3.22 -7.64
C THR A 71 -6.92 2.57 -7.93
N LYS A 72 -8.01 3.25 -7.60
CA LYS A 72 -9.39 2.90 -7.98
C LYS A 72 -9.61 3.06 -9.47
#